data_AF-A0A3A9YSH3-F1
#
_entry.id   AF-A0A3A9YSH3-F1
#
_cell.length_a   1.000
_cell.length_b   1.000
_cell.length_c   1.000
_cell.angle_alpha   90.00
_cell.angle_beta   90.00
_cell.angle_gamma   90.00
#
_symmetry.space_group_name_H-M   'P 1'
#
loop_
_entity.id
_entity.type
_entity.pdbx_description
1 polymer ?
#
loop_
_entity_poly.entity_id
_entity_poly.type
_entity_poly.pdbx_seq_one_letter_code
_entity_poly.pdbx_strand_id
1 'polypeptide(L)'
;MLETYVGRVDAQAQRSERNRLNLLHLHAAAACYIAPGFALIGQAQQQSATFVLLREIPGAPISLGALFGLGGVALAWGTVRSRSRWAEAGLLLMLFWYLLVAVSFGGAVVVWLVQDRQGAAPAIYAHGVYLHLAIVMAVHLATLRRIDRSGSGVDS
;
A
#
# COMPACT_ATOMS: atom_id res chain seq x y z
N MET A 1 -39.24 9.32 14.81
CA MET A 1 -38.24 10.26 14.28
C MET A 1 -36.84 9.91 14.76
N LEU A 2 -36.59 9.84 16.08
CA LEU A 2 -35.28 9.46 16.65
C LEU A 2 -34.83 8.04 16.30
N GLU A 3 -35.70 7.03 16.45
CA GLU A 3 -35.40 5.63 16.07
C GLU A 3 -35.07 5.47 14.57
N THR A 4 -35.76 6.23 13.72
CA THR A 4 -35.53 6.23 12.27
C THR A 4 -34.21 6.90 11.89
N TYR A 5 -33.75 7.87 12.70
CA TYR A 5 -32.47 8.55 12.52
C TYR A 5 -31.31 7.65 12.99
N VAL A 6 -31.43 7.05 14.18
CA VAL A 6 -30.43 6.11 14.73
C VAL A 6 -30.22 4.92 13.78
N GLY A 7 -31.31 4.29 13.30
CA GLY A 7 -31.20 3.18 12.35
C GLY A 7 -30.56 3.55 11.00
N ARG A 8 -30.68 4.81 10.55
CA ARG A 8 -29.99 5.30 9.34
C ARG A 8 -28.49 5.50 9.57
N VAL A 9 -28.11 6.02 10.75
CA VAL A 9 -26.70 6.20 11.13
C VAL A 9 -25.99 4.84 11.24
N ASP A 10 -26.63 3.86 11.87
CA ASP A 10 -26.08 2.51 12.02
C ASP A 10 -25.93 1.78 10.67
N ALA A 11 -26.93 1.92 9.79
CA ALA A 11 -26.87 1.36 8.44
C ALA A 11 -25.77 2.03 7.59
N GLN A 12 -25.55 3.33 7.75
CA GLN A 12 -24.47 4.06 7.07
C GLN A 12 -23.09 3.65 7.61
N ALA A 13 -22.95 3.49 8.93
CA ALA A 13 -21.73 3.01 9.56
C ALA A 13 -21.38 1.58 9.09
N GLN A 14 -22.35 0.67 9.05
CA GLN A 14 -22.15 -0.70 8.54
C GLN A 14 -21.75 -0.72 7.06
N ARG A 15 -22.38 0.11 6.21
CA ARG A 15 -22.01 0.21 4.79
C ARG A 15 -20.59 0.75 4.61
N SER A 16 -20.22 1.77 5.39
CA SER A 16 -18.87 2.34 5.39
C SER A 16 -17.83 1.30 5.81
N GLU A 17 -18.10 0.52 6.85
CA GLU A 17 -17.24 -0.56 7.34
C GLU A 17 -17.03 -1.64 6.26
N ARG A 18 -18.11 -2.10 5.62
CA ARG A 18 -18.03 -3.08 4.51
C ARG A 18 -17.25 -2.54 3.32
N ASN A 19 -17.45 -1.27 2.96
CA ASN A 19 -16.75 -0.66 1.83
C ASN A 19 -15.24 -0.53 2.12
N ARG A 20 -14.87 -0.19 3.36
CA ARG A 20 -13.47 -0.18 3.82
C ARG A 20 -12.84 -1.56 3.69
N LEU A 21 -13.53 -2.60 4.16
CA LEU A 21 -13.03 -3.98 4.07
C LEU A 21 -12.88 -4.44 2.63
N ASN A 22 -13.83 -4.12 1.74
CA ASN A 22 -13.72 -4.43 0.31
C ASN A 22 -12.50 -3.76 -0.33
N LEU A 23 -12.26 -2.48 -0.01
CA LEU A 23 -11.07 -1.76 -0.49
C LEU A 23 -9.77 -2.41 -0.01
N LEU A 24 -9.70 -2.85 1.25
CA LEU A 24 -8.53 -3.55 1.79
C LEU A 24 -8.30 -4.91 1.11
N HIS A 25 -9.37 -5.67 0.84
CA HIS A 25 -9.26 -6.94 0.09
C HIS A 25 -8.80 -6.70 -1.35
N LEU A 26 -9.26 -5.62 -1.99
CA LEU A 26 -8.81 -5.26 -3.32
C LEU A 26 -7.32 -4.91 -3.34
N HIS A 27 -6.83 -4.19 -2.34
CA HIS A 27 -5.39 -3.94 -2.19
C HIS A 27 -4.61 -5.23 -1.95
N ALA A 28 -5.09 -6.09 -1.05
CA ALA A 28 -4.45 -7.38 -0.79
C ALA A 28 -4.39 -8.26 -2.06
N ALA A 29 -5.48 -8.34 -2.82
CA ALA A 29 -5.52 -9.07 -4.08
C ALA A 29 -4.59 -8.46 -5.14
N ALA A 30 -4.58 -7.12 -5.27
CA ALA A 30 -3.66 -6.42 -6.16
C ALA A 30 -2.20 -6.68 -5.77
N ALA A 31 -1.89 -6.72 -4.46
CA ALA A 31 -0.55 -7.04 -3.99
C ALA A 31 -0.12 -8.46 -4.35
N CYS A 32 -0.98 -9.44 -4.12
CA CYS A 32 -0.73 -10.83 -4.50
C CYS A 32 -0.59 -11.00 -6.03
N TYR A 33 -1.29 -10.21 -6.83
CA TYR A 33 -1.19 -10.25 -8.29
C TYR A 33 0.08 -9.59 -8.83
N ILE A 34 0.48 -8.45 -8.25
CA ILE A 34 1.63 -7.66 -8.71
C ILE A 34 2.96 -8.21 -8.18
N ALA A 35 2.96 -8.87 -7.01
CA ALA A 35 4.16 -9.43 -6.39
C ALA A 35 4.94 -10.42 -7.29
N PRO A 36 4.29 -11.39 -7.99
CA PRO A 36 4.96 -12.23 -8.97
C PRO A 36 5.58 -11.43 -10.11
N GLY A 37 4.93 -10.36 -10.56
CA GLY A 37 5.48 -9.46 -11.58
C GLY A 37 6.82 -8.85 -11.15
N PHE A 38 6.90 -8.33 -9.93
CA PHE A 38 8.15 -7.80 -9.37
C PHE A 38 9.20 -8.89 -9.08
N ALA A 39 8.77 -10.09 -8.68
CA ALA A 39 9.68 -11.22 -8.45
C ALA A 39 10.27 -11.77 -9.77
N LEU A 40 9.54 -11.68 -10.88
CA LEU A 40 9.95 -12.12 -12.20
C LEU A 40 10.74 -11.06 -12.99
N ILE A 41 10.64 -9.76 -12.62
CA ILE A 41 11.51 -8.70 -13.13
C ILE A 41 12.92 -8.94 -12.54
N GLY A 42 13.68 -9.82 -13.20
CA GLY A 42 15.09 -10.05 -12.88
C GLY A 42 15.95 -8.80 -13.12
N GLN A 43 17.17 -8.79 -12.57
CA GLN A 43 18.14 -7.69 -12.70
C GLN A 43 18.33 -7.18 -14.14
N ALA A 44 18.12 -8.04 -15.15
CA ALA A 44 18.24 -7.71 -16.57
C ALA A 44 17.16 -6.72 -17.09
N GLN A 45 15.96 -6.66 -16.49
CA GLN A 45 14.93 -5.69 -16.85
C GLN A 45 14.99 -4.39 -16.02
N GLN A 46 15.81 -4.34 -14.98
CA GLN A 46 16.06 -3.15 -14.15
C GLN A 46 17.07 -2.16 -14.77
N GLN A 47 17.23 -2.17 -16.10
CA GLN A 47 18.06 -1.19 -16.82
C GLN A 47 17.40 0.19 -16.90
N SER A 48 16.13 0.31 -16.53
CA SER A 48 15.43 1.59 -16.45
C SER A 48 16.01 2.46 -15.33
N ALA A 49 16.14 3.77 -15.61
CA ALA A 49 16.58 4.80 -14.66
C ALA A 49 15.76 4.80 -13.36
N THR A 50 14.50 4.36 -13.42
CA THR A 50 13.62 4.20 -12.27
C THR A 50 14.19 3.27 -11.18
N PHE A 51 14.93 2.24 -11.59
CA PHE A 51 15.45 1.24 -10.68
C PHE A 51 16.88 1.54 -10.23
N VAL A 52 17.47 2.69 -10.59
CA VAL A 52 18.86 3.02 -10.22
C VAL A 52 19.10 2.88 -8.71
N LEU A 53 18.22 3.45 -7.89
CA LEU A 53 18.31 3.36 -6.42
C LEU A 53 18.05 1.94 -5.88
N LEU A 54 17.27 1.13 -6.61
CA LEU A 54 16.89 -0.24 -6.23
C LEU A 54 17.91 -1.28 -6.69
N ARG A 55 18.64 -0.98 -7.77
CA ARG A 55 19.59 -1.87 -8.45
C ARG A 55 20.89 -2.04 -7.67
N GLU A 56 21.27 -1.03 -6.88
CA GLU A 56 22.47 -1.08 -6.04
C GLU A 56 22.32 -1.98 -4.81
N ILE A 57 21.10 -2.45 -4.51
CA ILE A 57 20.84 -3.33 -3.38
C ILE A 57 20.84 -4.80 -3.88
N PRO A 58 21.79 -5.64 -3.46
CA PRO A 58 21.87 -7.03 -3.90
C PRO A 58 20.64 -7.82 -3.44
N GLY A 59 20.02 -8.59 -4.35
CA GLY A 59 18.81 -9.37 -4.06
C GLY A 59 17.52 -8.55 -3.91
N ALA A 60 17.58 -7.23 -4.10
CA ALA A 60 16.44 -6.33 -3.91
C ALA A 60 15.18 -6.70 -4.70
N PRO A 61 15.17 -6.89 -6.04
CA PRO A 61 13.91 -7.08 -6.77
C PRO A 61 13.07 -8.27 -6.28
N ILE A 62 13.71 -9.41 -6.01
CA ILE A 62 13.04 -10.63 -5.55
C ILE A 62 12.57 -10.47 -4.10
N SER A 63 13.45 -9.97 -3.22
CA SER A 63 13.12 -9.77 -1.80
C SER A 63 12.03 -8.71 -1.60
N LEU A 64 12.06 -7.67 -2.41
CA LEU A 64 11.11 -6.57 -2.42
C LEU A 64 9.73 -7.07 -2.94
N GLY A 65 9.68 -7.77 -4.07
CA GLY A 65 8.43 -8.38 -4.55
C GLY A 65 7.84 -9.39 -3.57
N ALA A 66 8.68 -10.19 -2.91
CA ALA A 66 8.26 -11.13 -1.87
C ALA A 66 7.70 -10.42 -0.63
N LEU A 67 8.32 -9.33 -0.17
CA LEU A 67 7.81 -8.51 0.93
C LEU A 67 6.44 -7.91 0.61
N PHE A 68 6.24 -7.44 -0.62
CA PHE A 68 4.96 -6.91 -1.05
C PHE A 68 3.87 -8.01 -1.09
N GLY A 69 4.19 -9.19 -1.62
CA GLY A 69 3.29 -10.34 -1.62
C GLY A 69 2.94 -10.81 -0.20
N LEU A 70 3.93 -10.89 0.69
CA LEU A 70 3.71 -11.21 2.10
C LEU A 70 2.85 -10.15 2.80
N GLY A 71 2.99 -8.87 2.44
CA GLY A 71 2.14 -7.78 2.92
C GLY A 71 0.69 -7.95 2.49
N GLY A 72 0.46 -8.32 1.22
CA GLY A 72 -0.87 -8.65 0.70
C GLY A 72 -1.50 -9.84 1.41
N VAL A 73 -0.74 -10.92 1.63
CA VAL A 73 -1.21 -12.11 2.36
C VAL A 73 -1.51 -11.79 3.82
N ALA A 74 -0.62 -11.06 4.50
CA ALA A 74 -0.82 -10.64 5.89
C ALA A 74 -2.06 -9.74 6.03
N LEU A 75 -2.28 -8.84 5.06
CA LEU A 75 -3.47 -7.99 5.03
C LEU A 75 -4.74 -8.81 4.82
N ALA A 76 -4.79 -9.67 3.81
CA ALA A 76 -5.93 -10.56 3.54
C ALA A 76 -6.25 -11.46 4.74
N TRP A 77 -5.22 -12.00 5.38
CA TRP A 77 -5.39 -12.84 6.56
C TRP A 77 -5.88 -12.04 7.76
N GLY A 78 -5.32 -10.85 7.97
CA GLY A 78 -5.69 -9.92 9.04
C GLY A 78 -7.15 -9.45 8.93
N THR A 79 -7.61 -9.15 7.71
CA THR A 79 -8.98 -8.74 7.43
C THR A 79 -9.98 -9.90 7.57
N VAL A 80 -9.64 -11.10 7.09
CA VAL A 80 -10.51 -12.28 7.18
C VAL A 80 -10.67 -12.77 8.62
N ARG A 81 -9.60 -12.77 9.42
CA ARG A 81 -9.63 -13.24 10.82
C ARG A 81 -9.95 -12.14 11.84
N SER A 82 -10.25 -10.91 11.40
CA SER A 82 -10.49 -9.75 12.29
C SER A 82 -9.36 -9.53 13.31
N ARG A 83 -8.11 -9.87 12.96
CA ARG A 83 -6.95 -9.67 13.85
C ARG A 83 -6.27 -8.37 13.50
N SER A 84 -6.57 -7.32 14.27
CA SER A 84 -6.05 -5.95 14.08
C SER A 84 -4.53 -5.91 13.83
N ARG A 85 -3.74 -6.64 14.63
CA ARG A 85 -2.27 -6.69 14.51
C ARG A 85 -1.74 -7.16 13.14
N TRP A 86 -2.38 -8.14 12.51
CA TRP A 86 -1.94 -8.66 11.21
C TRP A 86 -2.38 -7.75 10.06
N ALA A 87 -3.57 -7.16 10.18
CA ALA A 87 -4.04 -6.14 9.24
C ALA A 87 -3.14 -4.89 9.30
N GLU A 88 -2.73 -4.47 10.50
CA GLU A 88 -1.80 -3.35 10.71
C GLU A 88 -0.43 -3.65 10.11
N ALA A 89 0.13 -4.84 10.36
CA ALA A 89 1.41 -5.26 9.77
C ALA A 89 1.36 -5.29 8.24
N GLY A 90 0.29 -5.83 7.65
CA GLY A 90 0.08 -5.82 6.20
C GLY A 90 -0.02 -4.41 5.63
N LEU A 91 -0.80 -3.52 6.27
CA LEU A 91 -0.92 -2.12 5.89
C LEU A 91 0.41 -1.36 5.96
N LEU A 92 1.19 -1.57 7.03
CA LEU A 92 2.51 -0.95 7.18
C LEU A 92 3.48 -1.43 6.11
N LEU A 93 3.45 -2.73 5.79
CA LEU A 93 4.33 -3.29 4.76
C LEU A 93 3.96 -2.78 3.37
N MET A 94 2.66 -2.64 3.06
CA MET A 94 2.19 -2.03 1.81
C MET A 94 2.47 -0.53 1.74
N LEU A 95 2.32 0.20 2.85
CA LEU A 95 2.67 1.62 2.95
C LEU A 95 4.16 1.84 2.69
N PHE A 96 5.01 1.08 3.37
CA PHE A 96 6.46 1.12 3.17
C PHE A 96 6.82 0.85 1.70
N TRP A 97 6.19 -0.16 1.12
CA TRP A 97 6.37 -0.51 -0.29
C TRP A 97 6.03 0.64 -1.24
N TYR A 98 4.85 1.22 -1.10
CA TYR A 98 4.42 2.31 -1.98
C TYR A 98 5.30 3.55 -1.83
N LEU A 99 5.77 3.87 -0.61
CA LEU A 99 6.74 4.94 -0.39
C LEU A 99 8.08 4.67 -1.05
N LEU A 100 8.61 3.44 -0.92
CA LEU A 100 9.86 3.04 -1.55
C LEU A 100 9.81 3.24 -3.07
N VAL A 101 8.72 2.78 -3.70
CA VAL A 101 8.53 2.91 -5.15
C VAL A 101 8.32 4.38 -5.54
N ALA A 102 7.50 5.14 -4.79
CA ALA A 102 7.27 6.55 -5.06
C ALA A 102 8.56 7.37 -4.99
N VAL A 103 9.40 7.15 -3.97
CA VAL A 103 10.70 7.81 -3.82
C VAL A 103 11.64 7.41 -4.96
N SER A 104 11.62 6.14 -5.38
CA SER A 104 12.46 5.67 -6.49
C SER A 104 12.11 6.34 -7.82
N PHE A 105 10.81 6.44 -8.17
CA PHE A 105 10.38 7.19 -9.35
C PHE A 105 10.65 8.69 -9.22
N GLY A 106 10.45 9.28 -8.04
CA GLY A 106 10.75 10.69 -7.78
C GLY A 106 12.24 11.01 -7.95
N GLY A 107 13.11 10.17 -7.37
CA GLY A 107 14.56 10.26 -7.52
C GLY A 107 15.00 10.12 -8.98
N ALA A 108 14.43 9.18 -9.73
CA ALA A 108 14.71 9.02 -11.15
C ALA A 108 14.33 10.27 -11.98
N VAL A 109 13.21 10.91 -11.65
CA VAL A 109 12.81 12.19 -12.28
C VAL A 109 13.81 13.30 -11.94
N VAL A 110 14.24 13.41 -10.68
CA VAL A 110 15.24 14.40 -10.26
C VAL A 110 16.57 14.18 -10.99
N VAL A 111 17.07 12.95 -11.04
CA VAL A 111 18.31 12.60 -11.75
C VAL A 111 18.20 12.92 -13.24
N TRP A 112 17.09 12.55 -13.88
CA TRP A 112 16.84 12.86 -15.29
C TRP A 112 16.80 14.36 -15.57
N LEU A 113 16.22 15.16 -14.67
CA LEU A 113 16.22 16.63 -14.79
C LEU A 113 17.62 17.23 -14.59
N VAL A 114 18.42 16.70 -13.67
CA VAL A 114 19.78 17.19 -13.36
C VAL A 114 20.77 16.82 -14.47
N GLN A 115 20.61 15.65 -15.10
CA GLN A 115 21.47 15.17 -16.19
C GLN A 115 21.03 15.68 -17.59
N ASP A 116 20.36 16.83 -17.65
CA ASP A 116 19.87 17.44 -18.90
C ASP A 116 19.06 16.47 -19.79
N ARG A 117 18.20 15.67 -19.15
CA ARG A 117 17.27 14.74 -19.80
C ARG A 117 17.93 13.64 -20.64
N GLN A 118 19.19 13.32 -20.36
CA GLN A 118 19.88 12.23 -21.02
C GLN A 118 19.27 10.87 -20.67
N GLY A 119 19.04 10.03 -21.68
CA GLY A 119 18.43 8.70 -21.52
C GLY A 119 16.90 8.68 -21.64
N ALA A 120 16.30 7.53 -21.30
CA ALA A 120 14.85 7.35 -21.39
C ALA A 120 14.11 8.14 -20.31
N ALA A 121 13.03 8.83 -20.70
CA ALA A 121 12.21 9.60 -19.78
C ALA A 121 11.55 8.67 -18.73
N PRO A 122 11.70 8.96 -17.42
CA PRO A 122 11.04 8.18 -16.38
C PRO A 122 9.52 8.42 -16.40
N ALA A 123 8.74 7.43 -15.96
CA ALA A 123 7.29 7.55 -15.87
C ALA A 123 6.89 8.46 -14.70
N ILE A 124 6.77 9.77 -14.95
CA ILE A 124 6.43 10.79 -13.94
C ILE A 124 5.09 10.48 -13.27
N TYR A 125 4.10 9.98 -14.02
CA TYR A 125 2.79 9.63 -13.48
C TYR A 125 2.86 8.52 -12.42
N ALA A 126 3.84 7.61 -12.53
CA ALA A 126 3.97 6.50 -11.60
C ALA A 126 4.29 7.00 -10.20
N HIS A 127 5.13 8.04 -10.05
CA HIS A 127 5.37 8.69 -8.76
C HIS A 127 4.05 9.13 -8.10
N GLY A 128 3.19 9.84 -8.84
CA GLY A 128 1.91 10.32 -8.33
C GLY A 128 0.96 9.19 -7.93
N VAL A 129 0.88 8.12 -8.72
CA VAL A 129 0.04 6.95 -8.42
C VAL A 129 0.51 6.25 -7.15
N TYR A 130 1.81 5.96 -7.01
CA TYR A 130 2.33 5.28 -5.82
C TYR A 130 2.27 6.15 -4.56
N LEU A 131 2.46 7.47 -4.69
CA LEU A 131 2.27 8.40 -3.59
C LEU A 131 0.80 8.45 -3.14
N HIS A 132 -0.14 8.47 -4.09
CA HIS A 132 -1.56 8.41 -3.79
C HIS A 132 -1.93 7.11 -3.04
N LEU A 133 -1.44 5.95 -3.51
CA LEU A 133 -1.66 4.67 -2.84
C LEU A 133 -1.06 4.65 -1.43
N ALA A 134 0.13 5.24 -1.22
CA ALA A 134 0.71 5.38 0.11
C ALA A 134 -0.19 6.21 1.04
N ILE A 135 -0.75 7.33 0.56
CA ILE A 135 -1.68 8.16 1.34
C ILE A 135 -2.94 7.35 1.71
N VAL A 136 -3.51 6.59 0.76
CA VAL A 136 -4.67 5.73 1.02
C VAL A 136 -4.36 4.69 2.11
N MET A 137 -3.18 4.04 2.08
CA MET A 137 -2.76 3.11 3.13
C MET A 137 -2.61 3.81 4.50
N ALA A 138 -2.06 5.03 4.53
CA ALA A 138 -1.93 5.80 5.76
C ALA A 138 -3.29 6.18 6.36
N VAL A 139 -4.26 6.53 5.52
CA VAL A 139 -5.65 6.80 5.96
C VAL A 139 -6.29 5.54 6.53
N HIS A 140 -6.12 4.38 5.89
CA HIS A 140 -6.61 3.10 6.42
C HIS A 140 -5.98 2.77 7.78
N LEU A 141 -4.66 2.96 7.92
CA LEU A 141 -3.93 2.75 9.17
C LEU A 141 -4.43 3.68 10.29
N ALA A 142 -4.60 4.97 10.00
CA ALA A 142 -5.12 5.95 10.95
C ALA A 142 -6.55 5.60 11.38
N THR A 143 -7.37 5.10 10.46
CA THR A 143 -8.75 4.67 10.74
C THR A 143 -8.79 3.44 11.63
N LEU A 144 -7.97 2.42 11.34
CA LEU A 144 -7.84 1.21 12.18
C LEU A 144 -7.39 1.55 13.60
N ARG A 145 -6.36 2.38 13.75
CA ARG A 145 -5.86 2.81 15.07
C ARG A 145 -6.88 3.63 15.87
N ARG A 146 -7.74 4.41 15.20
CA ARG A 146 -8.84 5.14 15.86
C ARG A 146 -9.88 4.17 16.41
N ILE A 147 -10.25 3.13 15.64
CA ILE A 147 -11.24 2.13 16.04
C ILE A 147 -10.76 1.33 17.25
N ASP A 148 -9.51 0.86 17.23
CA ASP A 148 -8.93 0.13 18.35
C ASP A 148 -8.93 0.96 19.65
N ARG A 149 -8.62 2.26 19.56
CA ARG A 149 -8.67 3.18 20.71
C ARG A 149 -10.08 3.44 21.22
N SER A 150 -11.08 3.50 20.34
CA SER A 150 -12.48 3.67 20.77
C SER A 150 -13.07 2.38 21.38
N GLY A 151 -12.64 1.21 20.92
CA GLY A 151 -13.09 -0.08 21.46
C GLY A 151 -12.55 -0.37 22.86
N SER A 152 -11.36 0.12 23.19
CA SER A 152 -10.75 -0.07 24.52
C SER A 152 -11.27 0.88 25.61
N GLY A 153 -12.13 1.84 25.25
CA GLY A 153 -12.67 2.85 26.19
C GLY A 153 -14.08 2.56 26.69
N VAL A 154 -14.69 1.44 26.28
CA VAL A 154 -16.06 1.05 26.67
C VAL A 154 -16.07 0.04 27.83
N ASP A 155 -14.91 -0.55 28.15
CA ASP A 155 -14.78 -1.59 29.18
C ASP A 155 -14.04 -1.12 30.45
N SER A 156 -14.04 0.18 30.77
CA SER A 156 -13.43 0.74 31.99
C SER A 156 -14.39 1.59 32.80
#